data_AF-A0A392QKN0-F1
#
_entry.id   AF-A0A392QKN0-F1
#
_cell.length_a   1.000
_cell.length_b   1.000
_cell.length_c   1.000
_cell.angle_alpha   90.00
_cell.angle_beta   90.00
_cell.angle_gamma   90.00
#
_symmetry.space_group_name_H-M   'P 1'
#
loop_
_entity.id
_entity.type
_entity.pdbx_description
1 polymer ?
#
loop_
_entity_poly.entity_id
_entity_poly.type
_entity_poly.pdbx_seq_one_letter_code
_entity_poly.pdbx_strand_id
1 'polypeptide(L)'
;MEFGRCWTAVPLNMTDDLRLELTPLCNAALDKFNADNQDTNYVFVDVVKTTWRPGGIYYITFQAQNDSANGSPTTFQAMVMKKRTGPHEVKSCSIKI
;
A
#
# COMPACT_ATOMS: atom_id res chain seq x y z
N MET A 1 33.96 4.48 -14.75
CA MET A 1 33.82 3.10 -14.24
C MET A 1 32.65 3.09 -13.27
N GLU A 2 31.78 2.12 -13.49
CA GLU A 2 30.37 2.05 -13.09
C GLU A 2 30.13 2.06 -11.59
N PHE A 3 28.99 2.61 -11.15
CA PHE A 3 28.13 1.91 -10.19
C PHE A 3 26.68 2.29 -10.47
N GLY A 4 26.06 1.55 -11.41
CA GLY A 4 24.61 1.40 -11.45
C GLY A 4 24.16 0.76 -10.15
N ARG A 5 23.89 1.56 -9.11
CA ARG A 5 23.20 1.05 -7.93
C ARG A 5 21.77 0.77 -8.35
N CYS A 6 21.49 -0.49 -8.66
CA CYS A 6 20.14 -1.01 -8.63
C CYS A 6 19.68 -0.84 -7.18
N TRP A 7 18.97 0.25 -6.88
CA TRP A 7 18.35 0.46 -5.58
C TRP A 7 17.18 -0.52 -5.47
N THR A 8 17.51 -1.78 -5.17
CA THR A 8 16.58 -2.89 -5.03
C THR A 8 15.65 -2.62 -3.86
N ALA A 9 14.37 -2.94 -4.04
CA ALA A 9 13.41 -2.91 -2.94
C ALA A 9 13.80 -3.98 -1.91
N VAL A 10 13.79 -3.60 -0.64
CA VAL A 10 14.15 -4.47 0.49
C VAL A 10 12.85 -4.89 1.19
N PRO A 11 12.60 -6.19 1.39
CA PRO A 11 11.46 -6.63 2.20
C PRO A 11 11.66 -6.17 3.64
N LEU A 12 10.59 -5.65 4.24
CA LEU A 12 10.59 -5.32 5.66
C LEU A 12 9.86 -6.41 6.45
N ASN A 13 10.43 -6.77 7.59
CA ASN A 13 9.76 -7.66 8.53
C ASN A 13 8.53 -6.96 9.10
N MET A 14 7.40 -7.66 9.13
CA MET A 14 6.15 -7.09 9.61
C MET A 14 6.13 -7.08 11.14
N THR A 15 6.33 -5.90 11.72
CA THR A 15 6.17 -5.62 13.15
C THR A 15 4.90 -4.79 13.37
N ASP A 16 4.40 -4.75 14.60
CA ASP A 16 3.20 -3.96 14.92
C ASP A 16 3.43 -2.45 14.72
N ASP A 17 4.64 -1.95 15.04
CA ASP A 17 5.02 -0.57 14.74
C ASP A 17 5.00 -0.27 13.23
N LEU A 18 5.50 -1.21 12.42
CA LEU A 18 5.48 -1.05 10.98
C LEU A 18 4.05 -1.11 10.44
N ARG A 19 3.19 -1.99 10.96
CA ARG A 19 1.77 -2.01 10.60
C ARG A 19 1.12 -0.65 10.89
N LEU A 20 1.34 -0.09 12.08
CA LEU A 20 0.84 1.24 12.45
C LEU A 20 1.34 2.34 11.49
N GLU A 21 2.60 2.26 11.06
CA GLU A 21 3.18 3.18 10.07
C GLU A 21 2.55 3.02 8.67
N LEU A 22 2.23 1.80 8.26
CA LEU A 22 1.71 1.49 6.92
C LEU A 22 0.19 1.65 6.79
N THR A 23 -0.58 1.52 7.87
CA THR A 23 -2.04 1.71 7.87
C THR A 23 -2.48 3.00 7.19
N PRO A 24 -1.96 4.20 7.52
CA PRO A 24 -2.35 5.42 6.83
C PRO A 24 -1.99 5.43 5.33
N LEU A 25 -0.93 4.72 4.92
CA LEU A 25 -0.57 4.58 3.51
C LEU A 25 -1.55 3.66 2.76
N CYS A 26 -1.99 2.58 3.42
CA CYS A 26 -2.98 1.65 2.86
C CYS A 26 -4.35 2.32 2.72
N ASN A 27 -4.79 3.05 3.75
CA ASN A 27 -6.03 3.82 3.69
C ASN A 27 -6.00 4.85 2.57
N ALA A 28 -4.93 5.65 2.45
CA ALA A 28 -4.81 6.61 1.35
C ALA A 28 -4.86 5.92 -0.03
N ALA A 29 -4.26 4.72 -0.16
CA ALA A 29 -4.31 3.94 -1.39
C ALA A 29 -5.71 3.39 -1.70
N LEU A 30 -6.46 2.98 -0.68
CA LEU A 30 -7.86 2.57 -0.81
C LEU A 30 -8.78 3.73 -1.13
N ASP A 31 -8.63 4.88 -0.46
CA ASP A 31 -9.43 6.08 -0.72
C ASP A 31 -9.32 6.48 -2.19
N LYS A 32 -8.09 6.44 -2.74
CA LYS A 32 -7.87 6.68 -4.16
C LYS A 32 -8.54 5.62 -5.03
N PHE A 33 -8.39 4.34 -4.70
CA PHE A 33 -9.01 3.25 -5.46
C PHE A 33 -10.55 3.35 -5.46
N ASN A 34 -11.16 3.56 -4.29
CA ASN A 34 -12.62 3.72 -4.15
C ASN A 34 -13.13 4.97 -4.88
N ALA A 35 -12.37 6.07 -4.87
CA ALA A 35 -12.72 7.27 -5.64
C ALA A 35 -12.67 7.03 -7.16
N ASP A 36 -11.71 6.22 -7.63
CA ASP A 36 -11.54 5.89 -9.04
C ASP A 36 -12.53 4.82 -9.54
N ASN A 37 -13.10 4.00 -8.63
CA ASN A 37 -14.00 2.89 -8.96
C ASN A 37 -15.40 3.11 -8.36
N GLN A 38 -16.37 3.44 -9.21
CA GLN A 38 -17.78 3.59 -8.81
C GLN A 38 -18.29 2.31 -8.12
N ASP A 39 -19.16 2.49 -7.12
CA ASP A 39 -19.82 1.42 -6.34
C ASP A 39 -18.87 0.47 -5.58
N THR A 40 -17.67 0.95 -5.22
CA THR A 40 -16.76 0.21 -4.33
C THR A 40 -16.53 0.94 -3.01
N ASN A 41 -16.62 0.21 -1.90
CA ASN A 41 -16.33 0.72 -0.56
C ASN A 41 -15.39 -0.25 0.16
N TYR A 42 -14.13 -0.32 -0.29
CA TYR A 42 -13.14 -1.16 0.35
C TYR A 42 -12.60 -0.54 1.64
N VAL A 43 -12.65 -1.29 2.73
CA VAL A 43 -12.12 -0.94 4.05
C VAL A 43 -10.88 -1.81 4.33
N PHE A 44 -9.82 -1.17 4.82
CA PHE A 44 -8.56 -1.83 5.16
C PHE A 44 -8.74 -2.91 6.24
N VAL A 45 -8.07 -4.05 6.08
CA VAL A 45 -8.10 -5.19 7.03
C VAL A 45 -6.73 -5.42 7.68
N ASP A 46 -5.72 -5.83 6.91
CA ASP A 46 -4.36 -6.05 7.43
C ASP A 46 -3.31 -5.87 6.32
N VAL A 47 -2.07 -5.59 6.72
CA VAL A 47 -0.90 -5.62 5.84
C VAL A 47 -0.38 -7.06 5.74
N VAL A 48 -0.29 -7.58 4.52
CA VAL A 48 0.24 -8.93 4.26
C VAL A 48 1.77 -8.90 4.19
N LYS A 49 2.32 -7.97 3.41
CA LYS A 49 3.77 -7.79 3.27
C LYS A 49 4.10 -6.43 2.69
N THR A 50 5.32 -5.97 2.92
CA THR A 50 5.80 -4.71 2.33
C THR A 50 7.24 -4.86 1.87
N THR A 51 7.60 -4.06 0.88
CA THR A 51 8.99 -3.79 0.53
C THR A 51 9.20 -2.28 0.48
N TRP A 52 10.39 -1.84 0.89
CA TRP A 52 10.78 -0.44 0.88
C TRP A 52 11.93 -0.22 -0.09
N ARG A 53 11.86 0.89 -0.82
CA ARG A 53 12.94 1.35 -1.68
C ARG A 53 13.49 2.68 -1.13
N PRO A 54 14.83 2.83 -1.07
CA PRO A 54 15.48 4.10 -0.78
C PRO A 54 14.90 5.23 -1.62
N GLY A 55 14.56 6.35 -0.96
CA GLY A 55 13.76 7.43 -1.54
C GLY A 55 12.31 7.48 -1.02
N GLY A 56 11.94 6.60 -0.08
CA GLY A 56 10.65 6.66 0.62
C GLY A 56 9.51 6.02 -0.12
N ILE A 57 9.79 5.09 -1.04
CA ILE A 57 8.75 4.36 -1.79
C ILE A 57 8.49 3.04 -1.08
N TYR A 58 7.22 2.76 -0.80
CA TYR A 58 6.75 1.50 -0.28
C TYR A 58 5.93 0.77 -1.35
N TYR A 59 6.20 -0.51 -1.51
CA TYR A 59 5.33 -1.43 -2.25
C TYR A 59 4.65 -2.32 -1.23
N ILE A 60 3.37 -2.05 -0.98
CA ILE A 60 2.60 -2.66 0.09
C ILE A 60 1.61 -3.64 -0.55
N THR A 61 1.58 -4.87 -0.03
CA THR A 61 0.50 -5.83 -0.29
C THR A 61 -0.35 -5.91 0.98
N PHE A 62 -1.64 -5.64 0.86
CA PHE A 62 -2.55 -5.59 2.00
C PHE A 62 -3.91 -6.16 1.62
N GLN A 63 -4.71 -6.48 2.61
CA GLN A 63 -6.08 -6.95 2.43
C GLN A 63 -7.07 -5.84 2.73
N ALA A 64 -8.13 -5.79 1.94
CA ALA A 64 -9.27 -4.92 2.18
C ALA A 64 -10.57 -5.68 1.88
N GLN A 65 -11.62 -5.36 2.61
CA GLN A 65 -12.93 -5.96 2.44
C GLN A 65 -13.89 -4.91 1.90
N ASN A 66 -14.67 -5.26 0.88
CA ASN A 66 -15.72 -4.37 0.39
C ASN A 66 -16.89 -4.39 1.37
N ASP A 67 -17.18 -3.28 2.01
CA ASP A 67 -18.25 -3.16 3.02
C ASP A 67 -19.64 -3.51 2.44
N SER A 68 -19.84 -3.29 1.13
CA SER A 68 -21.10 -3.59 0.45
C SER A 68 -21.28 -5.06 0.07
N ALA A 69 -20.22 -5.86 0.14
CA ALA A 69 -20.25 -7.28 -0.17
C ALA A 69 -19.78 -8.06 1.05
N ASN A 70 -20.62 -8.93 1.62
CA ASN A 70 -20.24 -9.93 2.63
C ASN A 70 -19.26 -11.00 2.06
N GLY A 71 -18.27 -10.58 1.29
CA GLY A 71 -17.27 -11.39 0.62
C GLY A 71 -15.99 -11.50 1.44
N SER A 72 -15.12 -12.41 1.00
CA SER A 72 -13.78 -12.58 1.54
C SER A 72 -12.92 -11.32 1.31
N PRO A 73 -11.93 -11.05 2.18
CA PRO A 73 -10.97 -9.99 1.96
C PRO A 73 -10.26 -10.12 0.60
N THR A 74 -10.22 -9.03 -0.15
CA THR A 74 -9.52 -8.92 -1.42
C THR A 74 -8.09 -8.44 -1.18
N THR A 75 -7.13 -8.99 -1.90
CA THR A 75 -5.73 -8.55 -1.81
C THR A 75 -5.49 -7.39 -2.77
N PHE A 76 -4.87 -6.33 -2.26
CA PHE A 76 -4.44 -5.16 -3.01
C PHE A 76 -2.92 -5.08 -3.04
N GLN A 77 -2.41 -4.48 -4.10
CA GLN A 77 -1.03 -4.02 -4.19
C GLN A 77 -1.02 -2.51 -4.45
N ALA A 78 -0.28 -1.78 -3.63
CA ALA A 78 -0.11 -0.34 -3.78
C ALA A 78 1.36 0.06 -3.80
N MET A 79 1.66 1.08 -4.60
CA MET A 79 2.91 1.81 -4.59
C MET A 79 2.67 3.20 -4.01
N VAL A 80 3.24 3.47 -2.84
CA VAL A 80 3.02 4.72 -2.11
C VAL A 80 4.37 5.37 -1.80
N MET A 81 4.49 6.65 -2.14
CA MET A 81 5.63 7.48 -1.75
C MET A 81 5.31 8.19 -0.43
N LYS A 82 5.99 7.76 0.64
CA LYS A 82 5.94 8.40 1.94
C LYS A 82 6.75 9.70 1.91
N LYS A 83 6.05 10.82 1.96
CA LYS A 83 6.66 12.15 2.13
C LYS A 83 6.95 12.43 3.60
N ARG A 84 8.06 13.13 3.89
CA ARG A 84 8.41 13.58 5.26
C ARG A 84 7.45 14.63 5.79
N THR A 85 6.92 15.47 4.89
CA THR A 85 5.96 16.52 5.19
C THR A 85 4.83 16.49 4.14
N GLY A 86 3.61 16.80 4.58
CA GLY A 86 2.42 16.80 3.70
C GLY A 86 1.84 15.40 3.42
N PRO A 87 0.81 15.33 2.56
CA PRO A 87 0.11 14.09 2.26
C PRO A 87 1.00 13.09 1.51
N HIS A 88 0.84 11.82 1.83
CA HIS A 88 1.50 10.73 1.11
C HIS A 88 0.99 10.63 -0.32
N GLU A 89 1.87 10.24 -1.24
CA GLU A 89 1.53 10.19 -2.66
C GLU A 89 1.31 8.76 -3.10
N VAL A 90 0.06 8.42 -3.40
CA VAL A 90 -0.32 7.12 -3.96
C VAL A 90 -0.05 7.13 -5.47
N LYS A 91 1.02 6.43 -5.87
CA LYS A 91 1.44 6.30 -7.27
C LYS A 91 0.52 5.32 -8.01
N SER A 92 0.20 4.20 -7.38
CA SER A 92 -0.76 3.22 -7.90
C SER A 92 -1.37 2.40 -6.77
N CYS A 93 -2.60 1.93 -6.98
CA CYS A 93 -3.30 0.97 -6.14
C CYS A 93 -4.17 0.10 -7.06
N SER A 94 -4.09 -1.21 -6.91
CA SER A 94 -4.84 -2.15 -7.75
C SER A 94 -5.09 -3.45 -7.00
N ILE A 95 -6.19 -4.11 -7.33
CA ILE A 95 -6.44 -5.48 -6.89
C ILE A 95 -5.35 -6.38 -7.46
N LYS A 96 -4.82 -7.25 -6.60
CA LYS A 96 -3.85 -8.26 -6.97
C LYS A 96 -4.60 -9.56 -7.28
N ILE A 97 -4.62 -9.92 -8.57
CA ILE A 97 -5.21 -11.16 -9.10
C ILE A 97 -4.18 -12.29 -8.98
#